data_AF-B7BHH7-F1
#
_entry.id   AF-B7BHH7-F1
#
_cell.length_a   1.000
_cell.length_b   1.000
_cell.length_c   1.000
_cell.angle_alpha   90.00
_cell.angle_beta   90.00
_cell.angle_gamma   90.00
#
_symmetry.space_group_name_H-M   'P 1'
#
loop_
_entity.id
_entity.type
_entity.pdbx_description
1 polymer ?
#
loop_
_entity_poly.entity_id
_entity_poly.type
_entity_poly.pdbx_seq_one_letter_code
_entity_poly.pdbx_strand_id
1 'polypeptide(L)'
;MITVNNLDVQFGKRILFQDVNMKFTPGNCYGIIGANGAGKSTFLRVISKQLDPTRGTVSLGPGERLSVLSQDHFAFDEYTVMDTVLMGHTTLWEVMSEKNALYAKPDFSDADGIRVSELEEKFAEMEGWNAESDAAALLSGLGIT
;
A
#
# COMPACT_ATOMS: atom_id res chain seq x y z
N MET A 1 -6.24 1.37 14.95
CA MET A 1 -7.29 0.47 15.44
C MET A 1 -8.26 0.21 14.31
N ILE A 2 -8.36 -1.05 13.88
CA ILE A 2 -9.33 -1.47 12.86
C ILE A 2 -10.56 -2.02 13.59
N THR A 3 -11.76 -1.60 13.18
CA THR A 3 -13.02 -2.12 13.72
C THR A 3 -13.86 -2.69 12.60
N VAL A 4 -14.39 -3.88 12.82
CA VAL A 4 -15.30 -4.60 11.92
C VAL A 4 -16.63 -4.73 12.65
N ASN A 5 -17.71 -4.19 12.07
CA ASN A 5 -19.04 -4.18 12.71
C ASN A 5 -20.08 -4.83 11.80
N ASN A 6 -20.79 -5.82 12.33
CA ASN A 6 -21.90 -6.55 11.70
C ASN A 6 -21.61 -6.95 10.25
N LEU A 7 -20.41 -7.49 10.02
CA LEU A 7 -19.89 -7.76 8.69
C LEU A 7 -20.52 -9.02 8.11
N ASP A 8 -21.22 -8.86 6.99
CA ASP A 8 -21.76 -9.93 6.17
C ASP A 8 -21.06 -9.93 4.81
N VAL A 9 -20.68 -11.12 4.33
CA VAL A 9 -20.14 -11.30 2.97
C VAL A 9 -20.84 -12.48 2.33
N GLN A 10 -21.49 -12.23 1.20
CA GLN A 10 -22.27 -13.20 0.46
C GLN A 10 -21.98 -13.12 -1.03
N PHE A 11 -21.85 -14.29 -1.67
CA PHE A 11 -21.71 -14.43 -3.11
C PHE A 11 -22.88 -15.23 -3.67
N GLY A 12 -23.80 -14.55 -4.38
CA GLY A 12 -25.03 -15.17 -4.84
C GLY A 12 -25.84 -15.72 -3.65
N LYS A 13 -26.01 -17.04 -3.58
CA LYS A 13 -26.73 -17.72 -2.48
C LYS A 13 -25.82 -18.19 -1.33
N ARG A 14 -24.50 -18.09 -1.48
CA ARG A 14 -23.53 -18.60 -0.50
C ARG A 14 -23.13 -17.49 0.46
N ILE A 15 -23.50 -17.64 1.72
CA ILE A 15 -23.03 -16.79 2.82
C ILE A 15 -21.63 -17.27 3.22
N LEU A 16 -20.65 -16.37 3.20
CA LEU A 16 -19.28 -16.62 3.63
C LEU A 16 -19.05 -16.15 5.07
N PHE A 17 -19.54 -14.93 5.38
CA PHE A 17 -19.52 -14.36 6.72
C PHE A 17 -20.90 -13.83 7.07
N GLN A 18 -21.26 -13.94 8.35
CA GLN A 18 -22.50 -13.42 8.89
C GLN A 18 -22.24 -12.87 10.29
N ASP A 19 -22.65 -11.63 10.52
CA ASP A 19 -22.57 -10.88 11.78
C ASP A 19 -21.18 -10.92 12.46
N VAL A 20 -20.13 -10.78 11.65
CA VAL A 20 -18.76 -10.75 12.19
C VAL A 20 -18.49 -9.38 12.83
N ASN A 21 -18.12 -9.39 14.10
CA ASN A 21 -17.76 -8.22 14.88
C ASN A 21 -16.35 -8.43 15.47
N MET A 22 -15.41 -7.54 15.16
CA MET A 22 -14.01 -7.70 15.57
C MET A 22 -13.32 -6.35 15.74
N LYS A 23 -12.32 -6.31 16.62
CA LYS A 23 -11.51 -5.13 16.88
C LYS A 23 -10.03 -5.52 16.91
N PHE A 24 -9.24 -4.88 16.06
CA PHE A 24 -7.79 -5.03 16.02
C PHE A 24 -7.17 -3.82 16.72
N THR A 25 -6.50 -4.08 17.84
CA THR A 25 -5.89 -3.05 18.69
C THR A 25 -4.40 -2.89 18.38
N PRO A 26 -3.84 -1.68 18.50
CA PRO A 26 -2.41 -1.43 18.27
C PRO A 26 -1.52 -2.31 19.16
N GLY A 27 -0.34 -2.66 18.64
CA GLY A 27 0.67 -3.45 19.35
C GLY A 27 0.45 -4.97 19.33
N ASN A 28 -0.62 -5.45 18.69
CA ASN A 28 -0.91 -6.88 18.60
C ASN A 28 -0.66 -7.44 17.21
N CYS A 29 -0.26 -8.71 17.16
CA CYS A 29 -0.17 -9.52 15.95
C CYS A 29 -1.32 -10.54 15.95
N TYR A 30 -2.08 -10.60 14.86
CA TYR A 30 -3.27 -11.44 14.74
C TYR A 30 -3.08 -12.49 13.64
N GLY A 31 -3.33 -13.75 13.98
CA GLY A 31 -3.36 -14.86 13.01
C GLY A 31 -4.78 -15.23 12.62
N ILE A 32 -5.07 -15.28 11.31
CA ILE A 32 -6.34 -15.78 10.79
C ILE A 32 -6.13 -17.23 10.34
N ILE A 33 -6.80 -18.17 11.00
CA ILE A 33 -6.71 -19.61 10.72
C ILE A 33 -8.04 -20.17 10.24
N GLY A 34 -7.99 -21.32 9.56
CA GLY A 34 -9.17 -22.01 9.05
C GLY A 34 -8.84 -22.83 7.80
N ALA A 35 -9.75 -23.73 7.42
CA ALA A 35 -9.58 -24.58 6.24
C ALA A 35 -9.43 -23.76 4.93
N ASN A 36 -8.94 -24.40 3.87
CA ASN A 36 -8.96 -23.80 2.54
C ASN A 36 -10.40 -23.53 2.10
N GLY A 37 -10.65 -22.34 1.55
CA GLY A 37 -12.00 -21.91 1.19
C GLY A 37 -12.87 -21.40 2.36
N ALA A 38 -12.35 -21.34 3.59
CA ALA A 38 -13.06 -20.76 4.75
C ALA A 38 -13.21 -19.23 4.67
N GLY A 39 -12.68 -18.58 3.62
CA GLY A 39 -12.84 -17.14 3.40
C GLY A 39 -11.70 -16.26 3.91
N LYS A 40 -10.60 -16.81 4.45
CA LYS A 40 -9.47 -16.04 5.01
C LYS A 40 -8.99 -14.89 4.10
N SER A 41 -8.67 -15.19 2.84
CA SER A 41 -8.24 -14.17 1.87
C SER A 41 -9.35 -13.17 1.54
N THR A 42 -10.62 -13.62 1.52
CA THR A 42 -11.77 -12.72 1.34
C THR A 42 -11.91 -11.76 2.52
N PHE A 43 -11.75 -12.24 3.75
CA PHE A 43 -11.79 -11.40 4.94
C PHE A 43 -10.68 -10.33 4.91
N LEU A 44 -9.45 -10.72 4.54
CA LEU A 44 -8.35 -9.78 4.36
C LEU A 44 -8.66 -8.73 3.28
N ARG A 45 -9.23 -9.15 2.14
CA ARG A 45 -9.66 -8.22 1.07
C ARG A 45 -10.73 -7.23 1.53
N VAL A 46 -11.64 -7.66 2.39
CA VAL A 46 -12.68 -6.78 2.93
C VAL A 46 -12.09 -5.80 3.94
N ILE A 47 -11.19 -6.25 4.81
CA ILE A 47 -10.47 -5.36 5.73
C ILE A 47 -9.64 -4.33 4.98
N SER A 48 -8.98 -4.76 3.90
CA SER A 48 -8.17 -3.89 3.04
C SER A 48 -8.97 -3.04 2.06
N LYS A 49 -10.31 -3.09 2.12
CA LYS A 49 -11.21 -2.37 1.20
C LYS A 49 -10.98 -2.70 -0.28
N GLN A 50 -10.39 -3.86 -0.58
CA GLN A 50 -10.29 -4.42 -1.93
C GLN A 50 -11.58 -5.14 -2.35
N LEU A 51 -12.46 -5.44 -1.38
CA LEU A 51 -13.77 -6.01 -1.61
C LEU A 51 -14.77 -5.36 -0.65
N ASP A 52 -15.88 -4.86 -1.18
CA ASP A 52 -16.95 -4.35 -0.33
C ASP A 52 -17.73 -5.50 0.32
N PRO A 53 -18.08 -5.37 1.61
CA PRO A 53 -18.98 -6.31 2.24
C PRO A 53 -20.40 -6.18 1.72
N THR A 54 -21.19 -7.23 1.88
CA THR A 54 -22.63 -7.20 1.56
C THR A 54 -23.39 -6.35 2.59
N ARG A 55 -22.98 -6.40 3.86
CA ARG A 55 -23.50 -5.58 4.96
C ARG A 55 -22.41 -5.31 5.99
N GLY A 56 -22.59 -4.26 6.78
CA GLY A 56 -21.67 -3.88 7.84
C GLY A 56 -20.54 -2.99 7.34
N THR A 57 -19.58 -2.72 8.21
CA THR A 57 -18.49 -1.77 7.91
C THR A 57 -17.15 -2.23 8.46
N VAL A 58 -16.08 -1.80 7.79
CA VAL A 58 -14.71 -1.81 8.30
C VAL A 58 -14.23 -0.36 8.42
N SER A 59 -13.82 0.04 9.61
CA SER A 59 -13.30 1.38 9.89
C SER A 59 -11.87 1.33 10.44
N LEU A 60 -11.11 2.35 10.09
CA LEU A 60 -9.77 2.64 10.61
C LEU A 60 -9.86 3.85 11.55
N GLY A 61 -8.90 4.00 12.47
CA GLY A 61 -8.82 5.18 13.31
C GLY A 61 -8.53 6.45 12.49
N PRO A 62 -8.83 7.65 13.02
CA PRO A 62 -8.52 8.90 12.35
C PRO A 62 -7.04 9.01 11.98
N GLY A 63 -6.74 9.31 10.71
CA GLY A 63 -5.38 9.45 10.20
C GLY A 63 -4.60 8.13 10.00
N GLU A 64 -5.21 6.98 10.27
CA GLU A 64 -4.55 5.69 10.08
C GLU A 64 -4.59 5.24 8.62
N ARG A 65 -3.47 4.69 8.16
CA ARG A 65 -3.34 4.03 6.86
C ARG A 65 -3.21 2.52 7.04
N LEU A 66 -3.73 1.78 6.06
CA LEU A 66 -3.60 0.34 5.98
C LEU A 66 -2.75 -0.02 4.76
N SER A 67 -1.67 -0.75 4.98
CA SER A 67 -0.84 -1.33 3.93
C SER A 67 -1.06 -2.84 3.86
N VAL A 68 -1.00 -3.40 2.65
CA VAL A 68 -1.22 -4.82 2.40
C VAL A 68 -0.06 -5.37 1.60
N LEU A 69 0.51 -6.48 2.07
CA LEU A 69 1.44 -7.27 1.28
C LEU A 69 0.66 -8.21 0.36
N SER A 70 0.88 -8.08 -0.95
CA SER A 70 0.28 -8.95 -1.95
C SER A 70 0.80 -10.39 -1.84
N GLN A 71 0.03 -11.35 -2.33
CA GLN A 71 0.47 -12.75 -2.47
C GLN A 71 1.29 -12.98 -3.74
N ASP A 72 1.31 -12.01 -4.66
CA ASP A 72 2.11 -12.11 -5.87
C ASP A 72 3.58 -11.80 -5.53
N HIS A 73 4.40 -12.85 -5.52
CA HIS A 73 5.81 -12.75 -5.18
C HIS A 73 6.67 -12.28 -6.36
N PHE A 74 6.13 -12.27 -7.58
CA PHE A 74 6.85 -11.93 -8.81
C PHE A 74 6.51 -10.52 -9.32
N ALA A 75 5.67 -9.79 -8.58
CA ALA A 75 5.13 -8.50 -9.01
C ALA A 75 6.20 -7.43 -9.30
N PHE A 76 7.44 -7.62 -8.84
CA PHE A 76 8.52 -6.64 -8.94
C PHE A 76 9.84 -7.22 -9.47
N ASP A 77 9.81 -8.40 -10.12
CA ASP A 77 11.01 -9.06 -10.64
C ASP A 77 11.81 -8.23 -11.67
N GLU A 78 11.15 -7.26 -12.32
CA GLU A 78 11.77 -6.36 -13.30
C GLU A 78 12.51 -5.17 -12.65
N TYR A 79 12.39 -4.98 -11.34
CA TYR A 79 12.94 -3.85 -10.62
C TYR A 79 14.06 -4.28 -9.69
N THR A 80 14.97 -3.35 -9.38
CA THR A 80 15.96 -3.62 -8.33
C THR A 80 15.27 -3.69 -6.97
N VAL A 81 15.93 -4.32 -6.00
CA VAL A 81 15.42 -4.36 -4.62
C VAL A 81 15.26 -2.94 -4.05
N MET A 82 16.19 -2.04 -4.37
CA MET A 82 16.14 -0.64 -3.96
C MET A 82 14.88 0.05 -4.51
N ASP A 83 14.67 -0.04 -5.82
CA ASP A 83 13.48 0.53 -6.48
C ASP A 83 12.20 -0.06 -5.91
N THR A 84 12.19 -1.36 -5.61
CA THR A 84 11.04 -2.04 -5.03
C THR A 84 10.66 -1.50 -3.65
N VAL A 85 11.66 -1.16 -2.81
CA VAL A 85 11.41 -0.51 -1.53
C VAL A 85 10.87 0.91 -1.72
N LEU A 86 11.47 1.69 -2.63
CA LEU A 86 11.03 3.05 -2.93
C LEU A 86 9.60 3.10 -3.50
N MET A 87 9.23 2.12 -4.34
CA MET A 87 7.87 1.94 -4.87
C MET A 87 6.81 1.74 -3.78
N GLY A 88 7.21 1.30 -2.58
CA GLY A 88 6.34 1.23 -1.40
C GLY A 88 5.76 2.58 -0.98
N HIS A 89 6.43 3.69 -1.31
CA HIS A 89 5.90 5.03 -1.19
C HIS A 89 5.44 5.56 -2.56
N THR A 90 4.27 5.07 -3.00
CA THR A 90 3.76 5.25 -4.37
C THR A 90 3.82 6.70 -4.88
N THR A 91 3.37 7.67 -4.07
CA THR A 91 3.37 9.09 -4.47
C THR A 91 4.77 9.66 -4.67
N LEU A 92 5.75 9.21 -3.87
CA LEU A 92 7.14 9.66 -4.00
C LEU A 92 7.77 9.05 -5.24
N TRP A 93 7.55 7.76 -5.46
CA TRP A 93 8.02 7.05 -6.64
C TRP A 93 7.48 7.65 -7.94
N GLU A 94 6.18 7.99 -7.98
CA GLU A 94 5.54 8.65 -9.12
C GLU A 94 6.17 10.02 -9.40
N VAL A 95 6.33 10.85 -8.37
CA VAL A 95 6.97 12.17 -8.48
C VAL A 95 8.41 12.05 -8.95
N MET A 96 9.19 11.13 -8.38
CA MET A 96 10.58 10.88 -8.76
C MET A 96 10.69 10.41 -10.21
N SER A 97 9.84 9.46 -10.61
CA SER A 97 9.82 8.89 -11.97
C SER A 97 9.44 9.94 -13.01
N GLU A 98 8.40 10.74 -12.74
CA GLU A 98 7.97 11.82 -13.63
C GLU A 98 9.07 12.88 -13.77
N LYS A 99 9.67 13.28 -12.65
CA LYS A 99 10.79 14.24 -12.63
C LYS A 99 11.97 13.76 -13.47
N ASN A 100 12.40 12.52 -13.27
CA ASN A 100 13.50 11.94 -14.03
C ASN A 100 13.19 11.85 -15.53
N ALA A 101 11.95 11.50 -15.89
CA ALA A 101 11.50 11.47 -17.27
C ALA A 101 11.50 12.86 -17.92
N LEU A 102 11.07 13.91 -17.20
CA LEU A 102 11.09 15.29 -17.68
C LEU A 102 12.52 15.78 -17.90
N TYR A 103 13.43 15.58 -16.95
CA TYR A 103 14.84 15.96 -17.11
C TYR A 103 15.55 15.21 -18.25
N ALA A 104 15.08 14.00 -18.59
CA ALA A 104 15.65 13.21 -19.69
C ALA A 104 15.16 13.63 -21.09
N LYS A 105 14.16 14.53 -21.20
CA LYS A 105 13.62 14.98 -22.50
C LYS A 105 14.69 15.77 -23.29
N PRO A 106 15.02 15.36 -24.52
CA PRO A 106 15.95 16.10 -25.38
C PRO A 106 15.42 17.49 -25.78
N ASP A 107 14.09 17.64 -25.84
CA ASP A 107 13.35 18.83 -26.24
C ASP A 107 12.67 19.51 -25.05
N PHE A 108 13.40 19.63 -23.93
CA PHE A 108 12.90 20.24 -22.70
C PHE A 108 12.34 21.65 -22.93
N SER A 109 11.05 21.83 -22.65
CA SER A 109 10.31 23.08 -22.87
C SER A 109 10.14 23.89 -21.57
N ASP A 110 9.76 25.17 -21.71
CA ASP A 110 9.41 26.01 -20.56
C ASP A 110 8.26 25.40 -19.73
N ALA A 111 7.31 24.72 -20.38
CA ALA A 111 6.21 24.02 -19.71
C ALA A 111 6.71 22.83 -18.88
N ASP A 112 7.70 22.09 -19.38
CA ASP A 112 8.37 21.03 -18.61
C ASP A 112 9.10 21.61 -17.40
N GLY A 113 9.75 22.78 -17.56
CA GLY A 113 10.38 23.52 -16.46
C GLY A 113 9.42 23.87 -15.32
N ILE A 114 8.22 24.39 -15.67
CA ILE A 114 7.17 24.68 -14.69
C ILE A 114 6.74 23.40 -13.97
N ARG A 115 6.50 22.31 -14.72
CA ARG A 115 6.07 21.04 -14.15
C ARG A 115 7.11 20.43 -13.22
N VAL A 116 8.38 20.44 -13.62
CA VAL A 116 9.49 19.97 -12.77
C VAL A 116 9.56 20.78 -11.48
N SER A 117 9.37 22.10 -11.53
CA SER A 117 9.37 22.94 -10.33
C SER A 117 8.29 22.52 -9.32
N GLU A 118 7.07 22.24 -9.78
CA GLU A 118 5.99 21.74 -8.91
C GLU A 118 6.31 20.36 -8.31
N LEU A 119 6.95 19.49 -9.10
CA LEU A 119 7.33 18.16 -8.66
C LEU A 119 8.48 18.20 -7.66
N GLU A 120 9.47 19.10 -7.84
CA GLU A 120 10.57 19.30 -6.91
C GLU A 120 10.07 19.77 -5.54
N GLU A 121 9.08 20.66 -5.51
CA GLU A 121 8.45 21.10 -4.26
C GLU A 121 7.83 19.91 -3.52
N LYS A 122 6.98 19.12 -4.20
CA LYS A 122 6.37 17.90 -3.63
C LYS A 122 7.42 16.87 -3.20
N PHE A 123 8.47 16.69 -4.00
CA PHE A 123 9.57 15.77 -3.70
C PHE A 123 10.29 16.18 -2.42
N ALA A 124 10.55 17.48 -2.24
CA ALA A 124 11.15 18.02 -1.04
C ALA A 124 10.23 17.91 0.19
N GLU A 125 8.93 18.18 0.05
CA GLU A 125 7.93 18.00 1.12
C GLU A 125 7.85 16.57 1.65
N MET A 126 8.12 15.58 0.78
CA MET A 126 8.14 14.16 1.13
C MET A 126 9.53 13.66 1.55
N GLU A 127 10.48 14.56 1.84
CA GLU A 127 11.87 14.22 2.18
C GLU A 127 12.56 13.34 1.13
N GLY A 128 12.18 13.49 -0.15
CA GLY A 128 12.62 12.61 -1.24
C GLY A 128 14.14 12.50 -1.41
N TRP A 129 14.89 13.52 -1.00
CA TRP A 129 16.35 13.52 -1.04
C TRP A 129 16.99 12.50 -0.08
N ASN A 130 16.27 12.09 0.97
CA ASN A 130 16.72 11.06 1.91
C ASN A 130 16.23 9.65 1.53
N ALA A 131 15.31 9.54 0.57
CA ALA A 131 14.56 8.32 0.32
C ALA A 131 15.44 7.10 0.01
N GLU A 132 16.48 7.27 -0.83
CA GLU A 132 17.43 6.18 -1.12
C GLU A 132 18.22 5.75 0.12
N SER A 133 18.65 6.72 0.93
CA SER A 133 19.39 6.44 2.18
C SER A 133 18.49 5.72 3.19
N ASP A 134 17.23 6.13 3.32
CA ASP A 134 16.27 5.52 4.23
C ASP A 134 15.90 4.11 3.76
N ALA A 135 15.72 3.91 2.45
CA ALA A 135 15.50 2.60 1.86
C ALA A 135 16.71 1.68 2.07
N ALA A 136 17.93 2.18 1.89
CA ALA A 136 19.16 1.43 2.16
C ALA A 136 19.28 1.04 3.64
N ALA A 137 18.96 1.95 4.56
CA ALA A 137 18.97 1.68 6.00
C ALA A 137 17.94 0.61 6.37
N LEU A 138 16.74 0.65 5.78
CA LEU A 138 15.70 -0.37 5.96
C LEU A 138 16.17 -1.75 5.47
N LEU A 139 16.72 -1.82 4.26
CA LEU A 139 17.24 -3.06 3.68
C LEU A 139 18.38 -3.64 4.51
N SER A 140 19.32 -2.79 4.93
CA SER A 140 20.42 -3.20 5.81
C SER A 140 19.92 -3.74 7.14
N GLY A 141 18.87 -3.16 7.73
CA GLY A 141 18.24 -3.66 8.95
C GLY A 141 17.60 -5.04 8.79
N LEU A 142 17.25 -5.42 7.56
CA LEU A 142 16.74 -6.75 7.20
C LEU A 142 17.84 -7.73 6.75
N GLY A 143 19.11 -7.28 6.74
CA GLY A 143 20.24 -8.08 6.28
C GLY A 143 20.35 -8.22 4.75
N ILE A 144 19.70 -7.32 4.01
CA ILE A 144 19.80 -7.23 2.55
C ILE A 144 20.80 -6.12 2.21
N THR A 145 21.89 -6.47 1.54
CA THR A 145 23.00 -5.57 1.17
C THR A 145 23.22 -5.56 -0.33
#